data_AF-A0A520HEU7-F1
#
_entry.id   AF-A0A520HEU7-F1
#
_cell.length_a   1.000
_cell.length_b   1.000
_cell.length_c   1.000
_cell.angle_alpha   90.00
_cell.angle_beta   90.00
_cell.angle_gamma   90.00
#
_symmetry.space_group_name_H-M   'P 1'
#
loop_
_entity.id
_entity.type
_entity.pdbx_description
1 polymer ?
#
loop_
_entity_poly.entity_id
_entity_poly.type
_entity_poly.pdbx_seq_one_letter_code
_entity_poly.pdbx_strand_id
1 'polypeptide(L)'
;MGALSERLALLSVADRNLVLDRLTEPQRRALAEHWPLWAHDGQLAGRDDWRVWLIRAGRGFGKTRAGAEWVSAVARARPDARIALVGATMDDVRQVMVEGHSGLIAVVRGHESFVWLRGEGEFRFANGARAFAYSADVPDSLRGPEHHAAWADEIGKWRRGDAAWDNLMLGLRIGDRPQVLVTTTPRPTRLMRRVMAMPDCVETRGRTHDNPHLDAGWVAQMDAMYGGTRLGRQELEGEMIDEVVGALWSRAGLEARRVRAVPVATVRVVVGVDPPAGTATGEGGDACGIVAVARGADDFAYVLEDASVAGLSPEGWARAVADCALRHGADRDRTRPSLGRQPGDA
;
A
#
# COMPACT_ATOMS: atom_id res chain seq x y z
N MET A 1 12.97 26.75 10.67
CA MET A 1 13.61 25.95 11.73
C MET A 1 14.62 24.93 11.19
N GLY A 2 14.46 24.39 9.96
CA GLY A 2 15.51 23.59 9.30
C GLY A 2 16.88 24.28 9.19
N ALA A 3 16.88 25.62 9.11
CA ALA A 3 18.10 26.43 9.13
C ALA A 3 18.96 26.28 10.41
N LEU A 4 18.42 25.84 11.56
CA LEU A 4 19.22 25.72 12.80
C LEU A 4 19.99 24.41 12.85
N SER A 5 19.35 23.27 12.55
CA SER A 5 20.02 21.96 12.50
C SER A 5 21.08 21.94 11.40
N GLU A 6 20.79 22.47 10.21
CA GLU A 6 21.76 22.60 9.12
C GLU A 6 22.95 23.46 9.54
N ARG A 7 22.71 24.63 10.15
CA ARG A 7 23.79 25.50 10.64
C ARG A 7 24.61 24.83 11.74
N LEU A 8 24.00 24.06 12.64
CA LEU A 8 24.73 23.29 13.65
C LEU A 8 25.54 22.14 13.03
N ALA A 9 25.01 21.46 12.02
CA ALA A 9 25.70 20.38 11.32
C ALA A 9 26.93 20.89 10.53
N LEU A 10 26.86 22.11 10.01
CA LEU A 10 27.97 22.78 9.31
C LEU A 10 29.12 23.23 10.23
N LEU A 11 28.91 23.26 11.55
CA LEU A 11 29.97 23.59 12.50
C LEU A 11 30.96 22.44 12.67
N SER A 12 32.21 22.79 12.98
CA SER A 12 33.20 21.81 13.42
C SER A 12 32.71 21.09 14.69
N VAL A 13 33.25 19.91 14.99
CA VAL A 13 32.90 19.17 16.22
C VAL A 13 33.20 20.03 17.46
N ALA A 14 34.31 20.78 17.44
CA ALA A 14 34.69 21.67 18.53
C ALA A 14 33.68 22.82 18.74
N ASP A 15 33.24 23.45 17.64
CA ASP A 15 32.27 24.55 17.71
C ASP A 15 30.86 24.04 18.10
N ARG A 16 30.47 22.84 17.64
CA ARG A 16 29.24 22.19 18.10
C ARG A 16 29.26 21.95 19.60
N ASN A 17 30.35 21.40 20.12
CA ASN A 17 30.49 21.14 21.55
C ASN A 17 30.43 22.45 22.35
N LEU A 18 31.09 23.51 21.89
CA LEU A 18 31.02 24.83 22.51
C LEU A 18 29.58 25.37 22.58
N VAL A 19 28.81 25.23 21.50
CA VAL A 19 27.41 25.63 21.47
C VAL A 19 26.57 24.78 22.41
N LEU A 20 26.74 23.45 22.38
CA LEU A 20 26.01 22.53 23.23
C LEU A 20 26.31 22.76 24.70
N ASP A 21 27.55 23.05 25.08
CA ASP A 21 27.98 23.31 26.47
C ASP A 21 27.33 24.56 27.06
N ARG A 22 27.06 25.57 26.21
CA ARG A 22 26.40 26.83 26.61
C ARG A 22 24.89 26.71 26.77
N LEU A 23 24.27 25.63 26.29
CA LEU A 23 22.85 25.39 26.50
C LEU A 23 22.58 24.97 27.95
N THR A 24 21.48 25.43 28.53
CA THR A 24 21.00 24.87 29.79
C THR A 24 20.48 23.45 29.57
N GLU A 25 20.36 22.67 30.65
CA GLU A 25 19.82 21.32 30.58
C GLU A 25 18.40 21.26 29.93
N PRO A 26 17.45 22.16 30.27
CA PRO A 26 16.18 22.25 29.55
C PRO A 26 16.32 22.56 28.05
N GLN A 27 17.29 23.39 27.66
CA GLN A 27 17.52 23.74 26.25
C GLN A 27 18.12 22.57 25.46
N ARG A 28 19.08 21.83 26.05
CA ARG A 28 19.64 20.60 25.45
C ARG A 28 18.54 19.57 25.22
N ARG A 29 17.66 19.39 26.22
CA ARG A 29 16.52 18.48 26.13
C ARG A 29 15.53 18.90 25.06
N ALA A 30 15.15 20.18 25.02
CA ALA A 30 14.27 20.71 23.98
C ALA A 30 14.84 20.50 22.57
N LEU A 31 16.17 20.67 22.40
CA LEU A 31 16.84 20.42 21.13
C LEU A 31 16.80 18.92 20.75
N ALA A 32 17.11 18.04 21.70
CA ALA A 32 17.10 16.59 21.49
C ALA A 32 15.69 16.05 21.18
N GLU A 33 14.65 16.65 21.76
CA GLU A 33 13.25 16.23 21.60
C GLU A 33 12.51 16.94 20.46
N HIS A 34 13.15 17.89 19.75
CA HIS A 34 12.52 18.61 18.66
C HIS A 34 12.61 17.83 17.35
N TRP A 35 11.61 16.97 17.11
CA TRP A 35 11.56 16.07 15.95
C TRP A 35 11.94 16.67 14.59
N PRO A 36 11.47 17.87 14.18
CA PRO A 36 11.84 18.45 12.89
C PRO A 36 13.33 18.67 12.64
N LEU A 37 14.18 18.63 13.68
CA LEU A 37 15.65 18.70 13.52
C LEU A 37 16.28 17.35 13.20
N TRP A 38 15.61 16.27 13.57
CA TRP A 38 16.08 14.89 13.43
C TRP A 38 15.39 14.15 12.29
N ALA A 39 14.18 14.57 11.95
CA ALA A 39 13.44 14.07 10.81
C ALA A 39 14.19 14.40 9.51
N HIS A 40 14.32 13.42 8.61
CA HIS A 40 14.68 13.70 7.22
C HIS A 40 13.41 13.96 6.39
N ASP A 41 13.56 14.50 5.17
CA ASP A 41 12.43 15.03 4.37
C ASP A 41 11.27 14.04 4.19
N GLY A 42 11.58 12.78 3.92
CA GLY A 42 10.56 11.73 3.76
C GLY A 42 9.75 11.38 5.02
N GLN A 43 10.12 11.88 6.20
CA GLN A 43 9.41 11.71 7.47
C GLN A 43 8.56 12.94 7.86
N LEU A 44 8.41 13.91 6.96
CA LEU A 44 7.57 15.10 7.13
C LEU A 44 6.62 15.23 5.94
N ALA A 45 5.37 15.66 6.15
CA ALA A 45 4.39 15.77 5.07
C ALA A 45 4.75 16.83 4.00
N GLY A 46 5.67 17.74 4.31
CA GLY A 46 6.12 18.83 3.42
C GLY A 46 5.10 19.96 3.20
N ARG A 47 3.82 19.73 3.51
CA ARG A 47 2.74 20.73 3.57
C ARG A 47 1.71 20.34 4.62
N ASP A 48 0.86 21.27 5.02
CA ASP A 48 -0.18 21.03 6.04
C ASP A 48 -1.58 20.81 5.44
N ASP A 49 -1.77 21.10 4.15
CA ASP A 49 -3.05 20.94 3.46
C ASP A 49 -3.15 19.57 2.78
N TRP A 50 -3.65 18.59 3.52
CA TRP A 50 -3.89 17.23 3.08
C TRP A 50 -4.92 16.55 3.97
N ARG A 51 -5.65 15.59 3.41
CA ARG A 51 -6.54 14.70 4.16
C ARG A 51 -5.83 13.41 4.55
N VAL A 52 -5.02 12.88 3.64
CA VAL A 52 -4.24 11.67 3.83
C VAL A 52 -2.77 11.98 3.60
N TRP A 53 -1.91 11.59 4.53
CA TRP A 53 -0.47 11.55 4.31
C TRP A 53 0.01 10.11 4.33
N LEU A 54 0.52 9.62 3.20
CA LEU A 54 1.06 8.29 3.04
C LEU A 54 2.59 8.32 3.08
N ILE A 55 3.18 7.72 4.12
CA ILE A 55 4.59 7.37 4.17
C ILE A 55 4.75 5.93 3.65
N ARG A 56 5.24 5.80 2.42
CA ARG A 56 5.50 4.51 1.78
C ARG A 56 6.99 4.30 1.60
N ALA A 57 7.59 3.49 2.45
CA ALA A 57 9.03 3.38 2.54
C ALA A 57 9.52 2.00 2.99
N GLY A 58 10.80 1.72 2.74
CA GLY A 58 11.49 0.52 3.20
C GLY A 58 11.54 0.37 4.73
N ARG A 59 11.99 -0.78 5.20
CA ARG A 59 12.30 -1.06 6.61
C ARG A 59 13.47 -0.20 7.07
N GLY A 60 13.50 0.14 8.35
CA GLY A 60 14.54 1.02 8.88
C GLY A 60 14.37 2.50 8.53
N PHE A 61 13.48 2.89 7.62
CA PHE A 61 13.23 4.28 7.26
C PHE A 61 12.71 5.17 8.41
N GLY A 62 12.27 4.61 9.54
CA GLY A 62 11.76 5.38 10.67
C GLY A 62 10.28 5.78 10.57
N LYS A 63 9.48 5.06 9.75
CA LYS A 63 8.02 5.28 9.59
C LYS A 63 7.28 5.35 10.94
N THR A 64 7.55 4.40 11.84
CA THR A 64 6.91 4.34 13.16
C THR A 64 7.25 5.54 14.02
N ARG A 65 8.52 5.98 14.01
CA ARG A 65 8.95 7.19 14.74
C ARG A 65 8.23 8.43 14.22
N ALA A 66 8.19 8.61 12.90
CA ALA A 66 7.48 9.72 12.28
C ALA A 66 5.99 9.72 12.65
N GLY A 67 5.34 8.55 12.67
CA GLY A 67 3.95 8.39 13.10
C GLY A 67 3.70 8.79 14.55
N ALA A 68 4.54 8.30 15.47
CA ALA A 68 4.43 8.62 16.88
C ALA A 68 4.68 10.11 17.17
N GLU A 69 5.66 10.72 16.50
CA GLU A 69 5.96 12.15 16.61
C GLU A 69 4.82 13.02 16.05
N TRP A 70 4.23 12.62 14.92
CA TRP A 70 3.07 13.31 14.35
C TRP A 70 1.85 13.24 15.27
N VAL A 71 1.51 12.06 15.79
CA VAL A 71 0.42 11.91 16.78
C VAL A 71 0.67 12.77 18.01
N SER A 72 1.91 12.79 18.52
CA SER A 72 2.27 13.61 19.68
C SER A 72 2.17 15.11 19.36
N ALA A 73 2.52 15.53 18.14
CA ALA A 73 2.34 16.91 17.69
C ALA A 73 0.85 17.29 17.62
N VAL A 74 -0.01 16.40 17.10
CA VAL A 74 -1.47 16.60 17.09
C VAL A 74 -2.01 16.74 18.51
N ALA A 75 -1.61 15.85 19.43
CA ALA A 75 -2.02 15.90 20.83
C ALA A 75 -1.58 17.20 21.51
N ARG A 76 -0.34 17.65 21.29
CA ARG A 76 0.18 18.92 21.84
C ARG A 76 -0.56 20.14 21.30
N ALA A 77 -0.89 20.15 20.01
CA ALA A 77 -1.58 21.25 19.36
C ALA A 77 -3.07 21.34 19.76
N ARG A 78 -3.67 20.21 20.15
CA ARG A 78 -5.11 20.12 20.47
C ARG A 78 -5.34 19.30 21.74
N PRO A 79 -5.46 19.96 22.91
CA PRO A 79 -5.60 19.31 24.21
C PRO A 79 -6.86 18.44 24.40
N ASP A 80 -7.85 18.50 23.52
CA ASP A 80 -9.04 17.64 23.51
C ASP A 80 -9.06 16.66 22.32
N ALA A 81 -7.91 16.47 21.66
CA ALA A 81 -7.79 15.60 20.50
C ALA A 81 -8.25 14.18 20.82
N ARG A 82 -8.88 13.55 19.81
CA ARG A 82 -9.32 12.17 19.81
C ARG A 82 -8.66 11.54 18.60
N ILE A 83 -7.72 10.64 18.83
CA ILE A 83 -6.82 10.13 17.79
C ILE A 83 -7.05 8.63 17.65
N ALA A 84 -7.31 8.13 16.45
CA ALA A 84 -7.37 6.70 16.22
C ALA A 84 -5.97 6.16 15.90
N LEU A 85 -5.54 5.11 16.60
CA LEU A 85 -4.36 4.32 16.27
C LEU A 85 -4.86 3.00 15.69
N VAL A 86 -4.66 2.77 14.40
CA VAL A 86 -5.20 1.59 13.70
C VAL A 86 -4.05 0.75 13.18
N GLY A 87 -3.91 -0.46 13.71
CA GLY A 87 -2.97 -1.46 13.23
C GLY A 87 -3.70 -2.62 12.56
N ALA A 88 -2.94 -3.56 11.99
CA ALA A 88 -3.55 -4.78 11.46
C ALA A 88 -4.27 -5.57 12.58
N THR A 89 -3.62 -5.69 13.73
CA THR A 89 -4.18 -6.25 14.96
C THR A 89 -4.05 -5.29 16.15
N MET A 90 -4.77 -5.57 17.25
CA MET A 90 -4.64 -4.80 18.50
C MET A 90 -3.22 -4.92 19.10
N ASP A 91 -2.60 -6.09 18.97
CA ASP A 91 -1.23 -6.30 19.45
C ASP A 91 -0.21 -5.52 18.62
N ASP A 92 -0.41 -5.36 17.32
CA ASP A 92 0.45 -4.49 16.50
C ASP A 92 0.40 -3.05 17.01
N VAL A 93 -0.79 -2.51 17.30
CA VAL A 93 -0.92 -1.15 17.85
C VAL A 93 -0.18 -1.05 19.18
N ARG A 94 -0.41 -1.99 20.09
CA ARG A 94 0.19 -1.96 21.42
C ARG A 94 1.72 -2.08 21.35
N GLN A 95 2.23 -3.11 20.69
CA GLN A 95 3.66 -3.45 20.71
C GLN A 95 4.51 -2.56 19.80
N VAL A 96 3.95 -2.04 18.71
CA VAL A 96 4.69 -1.24 17.73
C VAL A 96 4.40 0.24 17.90
N MET A 97 3.12 0.63 17.86
CA MET A 97 2.73 2.04 17.82
C MET A 97 2.78 2.72 19.18
N VAL A 98 2.54 2.01 20.29
CA VAL A 98 2.51 2.59 21.64
C VAL A 98 3.77 2.26 22.44
N GLU A 99 4.03 0.97 22.68
CA GLU A 99 5.09 0.48 23.57
C GLU A 99 6.41 0.21 22.85
N GLY A 100 6.41 0.25 21.51
CA GLY A 100 7.58 -0.01 20.70
C GLY A 100 8.68 1.04 20.92
N HIS A 101 9.91 0.67 20.57
CA HIS A 101 11.07 1.56 20.71
C HIS A 101 10.92 2.91 19.97
N SER A 102 10.09 2.95 18.94
CA SER A 102 9.74 4.17 18.19
C SER A 102 8.28 4.60 18.36
N GLY A 103 7.55 3.98 19.28
CA GLY A 103 6.13 4.24 19.54
C GLY A 103 5.90 5.46 20.43
N LEU A 104 4.63 5.71 20.77
CA LEU A 104 4.19 6.89 21.53
C LEU A 104 4.95 7.09 22.83
N ILE A 105 5.17 6.04 23.63
CA ILE A 105 5.87 6.16 24.90
C ILE A 105 7.30 6.70 24.70
N ALA A 106 7.97 6.31 23.62
CA ALA A 106 9.35 6.70 23.33
C ALA A 106 9.52 8.13 22.79
N VAL A 107 8.41 8.80 22.42
CA VAL A 107 8.41 10.18 21.88
C VAL A 107 7.82 11.21 22.85
N VAL A 108 7.32 10.76 24.01
CA VAL A 108 6.88 11.65 25.08
C VAL A 108 8.08 12.47 25.55
N ARG A 109 7.92 13.79 25.62
CA ARG A 109 8.98 14.69 26.09
C ARG A 109 9.20 14.54 27.58
N GLY A 110 10.40 14.78 28.07
CA GLY A 110 10.74 14.57 29.47
C GLY A 110 9.96 15.43 30.49
N HIS A 111 9.21 16.44 30.04
CA HIS A 111 8.33 17.26 30.86
C HIS A 111 6.83 16.91 30.70
N GLU A 112 6.51 15.98 29.79
CA GLU A 112 5.15 15.53 29.53
C GLU A 112 4.85 14.27 30.34
N SER A 113 3.66 14.20 30.90
CA SER A 113 3.15 12.98 31.55
C SER A 113 2.12 12.31 30.64
N PHE A 114 1.97 10.99 30.80
CA PHE A 114 0.98 10.20 30.09
C PHE A 114 0.45 9.07 30.98
N VAL A 115 -0.70 8.52 30.59
CA VAL A 115 -1.25 7.28 31.16
C VAL A 115 -1.59 6.34 30.03
N TRP A 116 -1.02 5.14 30.02
CA TRP A 116 -1.35 4.08 29.07
C TRP A 116 -2.22 3.02 29.74
N LEU A 117 -3.50 3.01 29.39
CA LEU A 117 -4.48 2.05 29.88
C LEU A 117 -4.56 0.87 28.91
N ARG A 118 -3.59 -0.04 29.03
CA ARG A 118 -3.44 -1.19 28.12
C ARG A 118 -4.73 -1.99 27.92
N GLY A 119 -5.49 -2.23 29.00
CA GLY A 119 -6.74 -3.01 28.94
C GLY A 119 -7.88 -2.29 28.21
N GLU A 120 -7.90 -0.96 28.24
CA GLU A 120 -8.89 -0.13 27.54
C GLU A 120 -8.45 0.22 26.11
N GLY A 121 -7.19 -0.01 25.77
CA GLY A 121 -6.61 0.43 24.51
C GLY A 121 -6.53 1.96 24.40
N GLU A 122 -6.36 2.67 25.52
CA GLU A 122 -6.40 4.13 25.57
C GLU A 122 -5.09 4.73 26.09
N PHE A 123 -4.50 5.63 25.31
CA PHE A 123 -3.34 6.43 25.68
C PHE A 123 -3.80 7.87 25.97
N ARG A 124 -3.64 8.30 27.22
CA ARG A 124 -4.04 9.63 27.69
C ARG A 124 -2.81 10.51 27.83
N PHE A 125 -2.83 11.65 27.14
CA PHE A 125 -1.84 12.71 27.30
C PHE A 125 -2.25 13.60 28.49
N ALA A 126 -1.28 14.13 29.24
CA ALA A 126 -1.57 14.97 30.42
C ALA A 126 -2.38 16.24 30.10
N ASN A 127 -2.34 16.72 28.86
CA ASN A 127 -3.11 17.89 28.44
C ASN A 127 -4.59 17.59 28.15
N GLY A 128 -5.02 16.32 28.21
CA GLY A 128 -6.40 15.89 27.96
C GLY A 128 -6.62 15.18 26.63
N ALA A 129 -5.65 15.21 25.72
CA ALA A 129 -5.74 14.53 24.44
C ALA A 129 -5.72 13.01 24.67
N ARG A 130 -6.38 12.27 23.77
CA ARG A 130 -6.55 10.82 23.89
C ARG A 130 -6.32 10.14 22.55
N ALA A 131 -5.55 9.05 22.57
CA ALA A 131 -5.37 8.14 21.45
C ALA A 131 -5.98 6.77 21.79
N PHE A 132 -6.75 6.20 20.86
CA PHE A 132 -7.50 4.97 21.03
C PHE A 132 -7.02 3.92 20.04
N ALA A 133 -6.73 2.72 20.53
CA ALA A 133 -6.24 1.61 19.73
C ALA A 133 -7.41 0.87 19.05
N TYR A 134 -7.23 0.54 17.77
CA TYR A 134 -8.19 -0.21 16.97
C TYR A 134 -7.48 -1.27 16.12
N SER A 135 -8.18 -2.36 15.88
CA SER A 135 -7.74 -3.44 15.00
C SER A 135 -8.48 -3.36 13.66
N ALA A 136 -7.75 -3.31 12.56
CA ALA A 136 -8.35 -3.39 11.23
C ALA A 136 -9.03 -4.75 10.94
N ASP A 137 -8.66 -5.80 11.69
CA ASP A 137 -9.34 -7.10 11.62
C ASP A 137 -10.74 -7.09 12.30
N VAL A 138 -11.05 -6.05 13.09
CA VAL A 138 -12.36 -5.81 13.69
C VAL A 138 -12.93 -4.45 13.25
N PRO A 139 -13.31 -4.29 11.95
CA PRO A 139 -13.76 -3.01 11.40
C PRO A 139 -14.90 -2.33 12.16
N ASP A 140 -15.82 -3.10 12.74
CA ASP A 140 -16.97 -2.55 13.45
C ASP A 140 -16.59 -1.81 14.74
N SER A 141 -15.39 -2.05 15.29
CA SER A 141 -14.86 -1.27 16.41
C SER A 141 -14.62 0.22 16.06
N LEU A 142 -14.45 0.52 14.77
CA LEU A 142 -14.32 1.89 14.25
C LEU A 142 -15.68 2.53 13.92
N ARG A 143 -16.78 1.77 13.98
CA ARG A 143 -18.12 2.30 13.71
C ARG A 143 -18.67 2.98 14.95
N GLY A 144 -18.97 4.27 14.84
CA GLY A 144 -19.55 5.07 15.92
C GLY A 144 -18.56 6.08 16.50
N PRO A 145 -17.36 5.67 16.96
CA PRO A 145 -16.33 6.59 17.41
C PRO A 145 -16.02 7.71 16.41
N GLU A 146 -15.70 8.87 16.98
CA GLU A 146 -15.35 10.07 16.23
C GLU A 146 -13.94 10.52 16.60
N HIS A 147 -13.21 10.96 15.58
CA HIS A 147 -11.80 11.32 15.71
C HIS A 147 -11.48 12.62 14.99
N HIS A 148 -10.52 13.33 15.55
CA HIS A 148 -9.88 14.50 14.98
C HIS A 148 -8.74 14.10 14.03
N ALA A 149 -8.06 13.00 14.33
CA ALA A 149 -6.93 12.51 13.57
C ALA A 149 -6.83 10.99 13.66
N ALA A 150 -6.12 10.36 12.71
CA ALA A 150 -5.82 8.94 12.77
C ALA A 150 -4.40 8.64 12.31
N TRP A 151 -3.81 7.60 12.87
CA TRP A 151 -2.60 6.97 12.39
C TRP A 151 -2.92 5.51 12.05
N ALA A 152 -2.87 5.16 10.76
CA ALA A 152 -3.10 3.84 10.22
C ALA A 152 -1.76 3.18 9.83
N ASP A 153 -1.29 2.24 10.64
CA ASP A 153 -0.02 1.56 10.45
C ASP A 153 -0.15 0.25 9.67
N GLU A 154 0.83 0.02 8.81
CA GLU A 154 1.01 -1.17 7.97
C GLU A 154 -0.29 -1.58 7.24
N ILE A 155 -0.98 -0.61 6.60
CA ILE A 155 -2.26 -0.86 5.90
C ILE A 155 -2.17 -1.94 4.83
N GLY A 156 -0.97 -2.20 4.29
CA GLY A 156 -0.70 -3.31 3.37
C GLY A 156 -0.91 -4.71 3.99
N LYS A 157 -1.03 -4.83 5.31
CA LYS A 157 -1.29 -6.08 6.03
C LYS A 157 -2.77 -6.29 6.40
N TRP A 158 -3.61 -5.28 6.24
CA TRP A 158 -5.00 -5.34 6.73
C TRP A 158 -5.83 -6.33 5.92
N ARG A 159 -6.34 -7.38 6.56
CA ARG A 159 -7.14 -8.42 5.88
C ARG A 159 -8.52 -7.91 5.49
N ARG A 160 -9.16 -7.14 6.38
CA ARG A 160 -10.46 -6.49 6.16
C ARG A 160 -10.31 -5.00 5.87
N GLY A 161 -9.27 -4.66 5.10
CA GLY A 161 -8.78 -3.30 4.96
C GLY A 161 -9.80 -2.28 4.45
N ASP A 162 -10.57 -2.62 3.40
CA ASP A 162 -11.57 -1.70 2.84
C ASP A 162 -12.62 -1.31 3.89
N ALA A 163 -13.20 -2.29 4.61
CA ALA A 163 -14.22 -2.03 5.62
C ALA A 163 -13.67 -1.24 6.82
N ALA A 164 -12.47 -1.56 7.30
CA ALA A 164 -11.82 -0.82 8.37
C ALA A 164 -11.54 0.63 7.96
N TRP A 165 -11.02 0.83 6.74
CA TRP A 165 -10.76 2.15 6.20
C TRP A 165 -12.03 2.97 6.02
N ASP A 166 -13.11 2.38 5.49
CA ASP A 166 -14.39 3.06 5.32
C ASP A 166 -14.95 3.56 6.66
N ASN A 167 -14.98 2.69 7.68
CA ASN A 167 -15.42 3.08 9.02
C ASN A 167 -14.51 4.15 9.65
N LEU A 168 -13.18 4.04 9.48
CA LEU A 168 -12.23 5.05 9.95
C LEU A 168 -12.50 6.41 9.30
N MET A 169 -12.66 6.44 7.98
CA MET A 169 -12.87 7.69 7.24
C MET A 169 -14.22 8.35 7.58
N LEU A 170 -15.25 7.55 7.82
CA LEU A 170 -16.54 8.03 8.34
C LEU A 170 -16.41 8.58 9.77
N GLY A 171 -15.53 8.00 10.60
CA GLY A 171 -15.21 8.44 11.96
C GLY A 171 -14.38 9.74 12.03
N LEU A 172 -13.58 10.01 11.00
CA LEU A 172 -12.75 11.22 10.89
C LEU A 172 -13.57 12.45 10.49
N ARG A 173 -14.36 12.96 11.44
CA ARG A 173 -15.33 14.03 11.21
C ARG A 173 -15.35 15.13 12.27
N ILE A 174 -14.42 15.12 13.24
CA ILE A 174 -14.36 16.18 14.25
C ILE A 174 -13.37 17.28 13.85
N GLY A 175 -13.83 18.53 13.92
CA GLY A 175 -13.05 19.74 13.62
C GLY A 175 -12.95 20.04 12.13
N ASP A 176 -12.29 21.15 11.80
CA ASP A 176 -12.33 21.71 10.45
C ASP A 176 -11.48 20.93 9.43
N ARG A 177 -10.43 20.23 9.90
CA ARG A 177 -9.51 19.47 9.06
C ARG A 177 -9.12 18.14 9.71
N PRO A 178 -10.00 17.11 9.67
CA PRO A 178 -9.63 15.78 10.10
C PRO A 178 -8.56 15.19 9.18
N GLN A 179 -7.53 14.57 9.74
CA GLN A 179 -6.35 14.09 9.01
C GLN A 179 -6.01 12.65 9.35
N VAL A 180 -5.52 11.89 8.37
CA VAL A 180 -4.99 10.53 8.60
C VAL A 180 -3.57 10.39 8.06
N LEU A 181 -2.66 9.94 8.93
CA LEU A 181 -1.34 9.48 8.57
C LEU A 181 -1.39 7.97 8.32
N VAL A 182 -0.83 7.55 7.19
CA VAL A 182 -0.69 6.16 6.78
C VAL A 182 0.78 5.82 6.71
N THR A 183 1.23 4.82 7.45
CA THR A 183 2.61 4.32 7.39
C THR A 183 2.60 2.90 6.84
N THR A 184 3.44 2.59 5.86
CA THR A 184 3.47 1.22 5.32
C THR A 184 4.76 0.91 4.58
N THR A 185 5.14 -0.36 4.64
CA THR A 185 5.97 -0.97 3.60
C THR A 185 5.06 -1.34 2.41
N PRO A 186 5.40 -1.02 1.16
CA PRO A 186 4.49 -1.16 0.02
C PRO A 186 4.03 -2.62 -0.20
N ARG A 187 2.72 -2.81 -0.33
CA ARG A 187 2.09 -4.04 -0.84
C ARG A 187 0.98 -3.66 -1.82
N PRO A 188 0.82 -4.35 -2.97
CA PRO A 188 -0.13 -3.98 -4.02
C PRO A 188 -1.57 -4.43 -3.67
N THR A 189 -2.06 -4.09 -2.48
CA THR A 189 -3.43 -4.41 -2.05
C THR A 189 -4.44 -3.45 -2.68
N ARG A 190 -5.71 -3.87 -2.76
CA ARG A 190 -6.80 -3.01 -3.24
C ARG A 190 -6.89 -1.71 -2.43
N LEU A 191 -6.86 -1.81 -1.11
CA LEU A 191 -6.88 -0.64 -0.21
C LEU A 191 -5.72 0.31 -0.49
N MET A 192 -4.50 -0.21 -0.65
CA MET A 192 -3.32 0.62 -0.92
C MET A 192 -3.50 1.45 -2.19
N ARG A 193 -3.91 0.81 -3.29
CA ARG A 193 -4.18 1.51 -4.56
C ARG A 193 -5.27 2.55 -4.41
N ARG A 194 -6.31 2.25 -3.63
CA ARG A 194 -7.43 3.15 -3.35
C ARG A 194 -6.97 4.40 -2.58
N VAL A 195 -6.15 4.23 -1.55
CA VAL A 195 -5.58 5.34 -0.75
C VAL A 195 -4.66 6.22 -1.60
N MET A 196 -3.80 5.62 -2.42
CA MET A 196 -2.92 6.36 -3.33
C MET A 196 -3.67 7.16 -4.40
N ALA A 197 -4.87 6.71 -4.79
CA ALA A 197 -5.69 7.39 -5.78
C ALA A 197 -6.55 8.53 -5.20
N MET A 198 -6.50 8.78 -3.89
CA MET A 198 -7.30 9.85 -3.27
C MET A 198 -6.73 11.24 -3.66
N PRO A 199 -7.56 12.22 -4.09
CA PRO A 199 -7.09 13.53 -4.53
C PRO A 199 -6.28 14.32 -3.49
N ASP A 200 -6.67 14.20 -2.21
CA ASP A 200 -6.05 14.90 -1.09
C ASP A 200 -4.99 14.06 -0.37
N CYS A 201 -4.42 13.08 -1.07
CA CYS A 201 -3.33 12.25 -0.61
C CYS A 201 -1.98 12.87 -0.96
N VAL A 202 -1.18 13.20 0.07
CA VAL A 202 0.24 13.47 -0.10
C VAL A 202 1.02 12.21 0.18
N GLU A 203 2.06 11.97 -0.61
CA GLU A 203 2.92 10.82 -0.43
C GLU A 203 4.35 11.26 -0.18
N THR A 204 4.96 10.70 0.86
CA THR A 204 6.41 10.65 1.00
C THR A 204 6.90 9.23 0.79
N ARG A 205 8.06 9.13 0.13
CA ARG A 205 8.71 7.89 -0.23
C ARG A 205 10.11 7.87 0.34
N GLY A 206 10.67 6.69 0.49
CA GLY A 206 12.09 6.56 0.67
C GLY A 206 12.54 5.17 1.05
N ARG A 207 13.85 5.05 1.11
CA ARG A 207 14.60 3.81 1.12
C ARG A 207 15.30 3.64 2.45
N THR A 208 15.70 2.44 2.77
CA THR A 208 16.46 2.16 3.99
C THR A 208 17.70 3.06 4.10
N HIS A 209 18.41 3.27 2.99
CA HIS A 209 19.60 4.12 2.94
C HIS A 209 19.33 5.62 3.13
N ASP A 210 18.08 6.08 2.98
CA ASP A 210 17.74 7.48 3.15
C ASP A 210 17.69 7.87 4.65
N ASN A 211 17.70 6.91 5.57
CA ASN A 211 17.72 7.20 7.00
C ASN A 211 19.17 7.32 7.52
N PRO A 212 19.65 8.54 7.82
CA PRO A 212 21.03 8.75 8.30
C PRO A 212 21.28 8.24 9.72
N HIS A 213 20.22 7.85 10.44
CA HIS A 213 20.29 7.38 11.83
C HIS A 213 20.44 5.87 11.95
N LEU A 214 20.51 5.14 10.84
CA LEU A 214 20.76 3.70 10.85
C LEU A 214 22.25 3.40 10.98
N ASP A 215 22.56 2.29 11.65
CA ASP A 215 23.92 1.76 11.68
C ASP A 215 24.38 1.38 10.26
N ALA A 216 25.50 1.95 9.83
CA ALA A 216 26.03 1.74 8.49
C ALA A 216 26.42 0.28 8.22
N GLY A 217 26.86 -0.45 9.25
CA GLY A 217 27.19 -1.88 9.15
C GLY A 217 25.95 -2.72 8.90
N TRP A 218 24.85 -2.43 9.61
CA TRP A 218 23.56 -3.09 9.40
C TRP A 218 23.01 -2.83 7.99
N VAL A 219 23.07 -1.58 7.50
CA VAL A 219 22.63 -1.24 6.13
C VAL A 219 23.43 -2.03 5.10
N ALA A 220 24.76 -2.04 5.22
CA ALA A 220 25.63 -2.80 4.33
C ALA A 220 25.33 -4.31 4.36
N GLN A 221 24.99 -4.85 5.53
CA GLN A 221 24.62 -6.25 5.67
C GLN A 221 23.28 -6.58 4.99
N MET A 222 22.27 -5.72 5.13
CA MET A 222 20.97 -5.90 4.46
C MET A 222 21.12 -5.81 2.95
N ASP A 223 21.92 -4.88 2.45
CA ASP A 223 22.22 -4.74 1.02
C ASP A 223 22.96 -5.97 0.50
N ALA A 224 23.92 -6.52 1.24
CA ALA A 224 24.62 -7.74 0.84
C ALA A 224 23.67 -8.96 0.74
N MET A 225 22.66 -9.05 1.62
CA MET A 225 21.72 -10.18 1.63
C MET A 225 20.56 -10.02 0.65
N TYR A 226 20.03 -8.81 0.50
CA TYR A 226 18.77 -8.56 -0.21
C TYR A 226 18.90 -7.56 -1.35
N GLY A 227 20.01 -6.84 -1.47
CA GLY A 227 20.26 -5.86 -2.53
C GLY A 227 20.12 -6.47 -3.92
N GLY A 228 19.53 -5.71 -4.85
CA GLY A 228 19.24 -6.17 -6.21
C GLY A 228 18.16 -7.26 -6.32
N THR A 229 17.69 -7.83 -5.21
CA THR A 229 16.60 -8.80 -5.21
C THR A 229 15.25 -8.08 -5.23
N ARG A 230 14.21 -8.79 -5.68
CA ARG A 230 12.84 -8.29 -5.60
C ARG A 230 12.40 -8.01 -4.16
N LEU A 231 12.81 -8.85 -3.21
CA LEU A 231 12.52 -8.63 -1.79
C LEU A 231 13.18 -7.36 -1.27
N GLY A 232 14.45 -7.11 -1.65
CA GLY A 232 15.15 -5.87 -1.31
C GLY A 232 14.50 -4.64 -1.94
N ARG A 233 14.05 -4.71 -3.20
CA ARG A 233 13.31 -3.60 -3.83
C ARG A 233 12.02 -3.24 -3.06
N GLN A 234 11.31 -4.23 -2.55
CA GLN A 234 10.10 -3.98 -1.77
C GLN A 234 10.40 -3.54 -0.32
N GLU A 235 11.26 -4.28 0.37
CA GLU A 235 11.47 -4.14 1.82
C GLU A 235 12.59 -3.15 2.17
N LEU A 236 13.53 -2.85 1.27
CA LEU A 236 14.60 -1.85 1.46
C LEU A 236 14.36 -0.58 0.64
N GLU A 237 14.07 -0.72 -0.66
CA GLU A 237 13.87 0.44 -1.55
C GLU A 237 12.44 1.02 -1.45
N GLY A 238 11.52 0.35 -0.77
CA GLY A 238 10.14 0.85 -0.63
C GLY A 238 9.41 0.94 -1.97
N GLU A 239 9.72 0.07 -2.93
CA GLU A 239 9.05 0.01 -4.22
C GLU A 239 7.74 -0.79 -4.17
N MET A 240 6.70 -0.29 -4.83
CA MET A 240 5.48 -1.06 -5.05
C MET A 240 5.65 -1.92 -6.29
N ILE A 241 5.66 -3.24 -6.09
CA ILE A 241 5.85 -4.22 -7.15
C ILE A 241 4.52 -4.92 -7.40
N ASP A 242 3.89 -4.66 -8.55
CA ASP A 242 2.56 -5.18 -8.91
C ASP A 242 2.56 -6.67 -9.33
N GLU A 243 3.70 -7.22 -9.75
CA GLU A 243 3.78 -8.60 -10.27
C GLU A 243 3.63 -9.63 -9.15
N VAL A 244 2.88 -10.72 -9.30
CA VAL A 244 2.76 -11.75 -8.26
C VAL A 244 3.94 -12.73 -8.33
N VAL A 245 4.49 -13.17 -7.19
CA VAL A 245 5.58 -14.18 -7.14
C VAL A 245 5.09 -15.50 -7.73
N GLY A 246 5.82 -16.07 -8.69
CA GLY A 246 5.47 -17.32 -9.37
C GLY A 246 4.45 -17.18 -10.49
N ALA A 247 4.04 -15.96 -10.86
CA ALA A 247 3.19 -15.74 -12.01
C ALA A 247 3.91 -16.22 -13.28
N LEU A 248 3.29 -17.17 -14.01
CA LEU A 248 3.78 -17.65 -15.31
C LEU A 248 3.85 -16.52 -16.36
N TRP A 249 3.05 -15.46 -16.17
CA TRP A 249 2.97 -14.31 -17.07
C TRP A 249 3.12 -13.00 -16.29
N SER A 250 3.97 -12.10 -16.78
CA SER A 250 4.05 -10.72 -16.29
C SER A 250 3.11 -9.80 -17.06
N ARG A 251 2.59 -8.74 -16.41
CA ARG A 251 1.72 -7.77 -17.09
C ARG A 251 2.46 -7.08 -18.24
N ALA A 252 3.71 -6.67 -18.03
CA ALA A 252 4.54 -6.08 -19.07
C ALA A 252 4.76 -7.04 -20.25
N GLY A 253 4.96 -8.33 -19.97
CA GLY A 253 5.14 -9.36 -20.99
C GLY A 253 3.89 -9.61 -21.85
N LEU A 254 2.70 -9.51 -21.25
CA LEU A 254 1.42 -9.59 -21.96
C LEU A 254 1.14 -8.34 -22.80
N GLU A 255 1.36 -7.14 -22.25
CA GLU A 255 1.14 -5.89 -22.99
C GLU A 255 2.10 -5.74 -24.17
N ALA A 256 3.37 -6.12 -24.01
CA ALA A 256 4.34 -6.13 -25.10
C ALA A 256 3.97 -7.09 -26.25
N ARG A 257 3.11 -8.08 -25.99
CA ARG A 257 2.63 -9.07 -26.97
C ARG A 257 1.18 -8.82 -27.42
N ARG A 258 0.55 -7.74 -26.96
CA ARG A 258 -0.82 -7.40 -27.35
C ARG A 258 -0.84 -6.91 -28.79
N VAL A 259 -1.61 -7.61 -29.63
CA VAL A 259 -1.87 -7.21 -31.02
C VAL A 259 -3.32 -6.74 -31.16
N ARG A 260 -3.59 -5.80 -32.07
CA ARG A 260 -4.96 -5.33 -32.35
C ARG A 260 -5.77 -6.32 -33.19
N ALA A 261 -5.09 -7.06 -34.05
CA ALA A 261 -5.66 -8.12 -34.86
C ALA A 261 -4.56 -9.19 -35.06
N VAL A 262 -4.95 -10.43 -35.32
CA VAL A 262 -4.01 -11.51 -35.61
C VAL A 262 -3.25 -11.14 -36.91
N PRO A 263 -1.92 -10.98 -36.87
CA PRO A 263 -1.15 -10.48 -38.01
C PRO A 263 -0.89 -11.55 -39.09
N VAL A 264 -1.20 -12.81 -38.80
CA VAL A 264 -0.95 -13.98 -39.66
C VAL A 264 -2.23 -14.76 -39.91
N ALA A 265 -2.21 -15.65 -40.92
CA ALA A 265 -3.32 -16.57 -41.14
C ALA A 265 -3.50 -17.48 -39.92
N THR A 266 -4.75 -17.64 -39.46
CA THR A 266 -5.13 -18.56 -38.38
C THR A 266 -5.25 -19.98 -38.93
N VAL A 267 -4.59 -20.94 -38.29
CA VAL A 267 -4.61 -22.36 -38.68
C VAL A 267 -5.79 -23.08 -38.04
N ARG A 268 -5.96 -22.91 -36.72
CA ARG A 268 -7.04 -23.55 -35.95
C ARG A 268 -7.52 -22.60 -34.86
N VAL A 269 -8.81 -22.64 -34.56
CA VAL A 269 -9.40 -21.97 -33.40
C VAL A 269 -9.94 -23.01 -32.43
N VAL A 270 -9.68 -22.82 -31.14
CA VAL A 270 -10.21 -23.62 -30.03
C VAL A 270 -10.89 -22.69 -29.03
N VAL A 271 -11.88 -23.21 -28.31
CA VAL A 271 -12.51 -22.50 -27.18
C VAL A 271 -12.14 -23.23 -25.89
N GLY A 272 -11.44 -22.54 -25.00
CA GLY A 272 -11.17 -23.02 -23.64
C GLY A 272 -12.32 -22.64 -22.71
N VAL A 273 -12.70 -23.56 -21.83
CA VAL A 273 -13.73 -23.35 -20.80
C VAL A 273 -13.19 -23.76 -19.43
N ASP A 274 -13.42 -22.91 -18.43
CA ASP A 274 -13.15 -23.17 -17.02
C ASP A 274 -14.45 -22.94 -16.22
N PRO A 275 -15.24 -24.00 -15.99
CA PRO A 275 -16.54 -23.88 -15.34
C PRO A 275 -16.42 -23.67 -13.83
N PRO A 276 -17.33 -22.90 -13.20
CA PRO A 276 -17.30 -22.65 -11.77
C PRO A 276 -17.60 -23.91 -10.95
N ALA A 277 -16.96 -24.05 -9.80
CA ALA A 277 -17.13 -25.20 -8.89
C ALA A 277 -18.31 -24.96 -7.91
N GLY A 278 -19.56 -25.08 -8.38
CA GLY A 278 -20.73 -25.05 -7.50
C GLY A 278 -22.06 -24.76 -8.21
N THR A 279 -23.15 -25.38 -7.74
CA THR A 279 -24.51 -25.11 -8.24
C THR A 279 -25.11 -23.90 -7.55
N ALA A 280 -25.38 -22.86 -8.34
CA ALA A 280 -26.23 -21.70 -8.08
C ALA A 280 -26.94 -21.67 -6.70
N THR A 281 -26.35 -20.97 -5.73
CA THR A 281 -27.07 -20.39 -4.59
C THR A 281 -26.85 -18.89 -4.56
N GLY A 282 -27.70 -18.16 -5.29
CA GLY A 282 -28.26 -16.85 -4.90
C GLY A 282 -27.39 -15.61 -4.66
N GLU A 283 -26.07 -15.70 -4.50
CA GLU A 283 -25.23 -14.53 -4.21
C GLU A 283 -23.96 -14.58 -5.06
N GLY A 284 -23.95 -13.83 -6.17
CA GLY A 284 -22.73 -13.50 -6.94
C GLY A 284 -21.86 -14.69 -7.35
N GLY A 285 -22.44 -15.70 -7.99
CA GLY A 285 -21.72 -16.92 -8.39
C GLY A 285 -20.47 -16.64 -9.23
N ASP A 286 -19.40 -17.41 -8.97
CA ASP A 286 -18.12 -17.33 -9.66
C ASP A 286 -18.28 -17.36 -11.19
N ALA A 287 -17.41 -16.63 -11.89
CA ALA A 287 -17.45 -16.56 -13.35
C ALA A 287 -17.04 -17.90 -13.99
N CYS A 288 -17.75 -18.30 -15.04
CA CYS A 288 -17.30 -19.31 -15.98
C CYS A 288 -16.35 -18.66 -16.98
N GLY A 289 -15.07 -19.06 -16.95
CA GLY A 289 -14.04 -18.55 -17.85
C GLY A 289 -14.21 -19.14 -19.25
N ILE A 290 -14.36 -18.31 -20.28
CA ILE A 290 -14.52 -18.77 -21.67
C ILE A 290 -13.61 -17.94 -22.58
N VAL A 291 -12.67 -18.57 -23.27
CA VAL A 291 -11.74 -17.87 -24.18
C VAL A 291 -11.63 -18.55 -25.54
N ALA A 292 -11.78 -17.78 -26.62
CA ALA A 292 -11.47 -18.25 -27.96
C ALA A 292 -10.01 -17.97 -28.30
N VAL A 293 -9.26 -18.99 -28.70
CA VAL A 293 -7.83 -18.90 -28.99
C VAL A 293 -7.53 -19.48 -30.37
N ALA A 294 -6.85 -18.72 -31.22
CA ALA A 294 -6.35 -19.17 -32.50
C ALA A 294 -4.87 -19.56 -32.42
N ARG A 295 -4.46 -20.60 -33.13
CA ARG A 295 -3.06 -20.83 -33.50
C ARG A 295 -2.77 -20.10 -34.81
N GLY A 296 -1.82 -19.18 -34.81
CA GLY A 296 -1.31 -18.53 -36.01
C GLY A 296 -0.37 -19.44 -36.80
N ALA A 297 -0.17 -19.14 -38.09
CA ALA A 297 0.81 -19.83 -38.94
C ALA A 297 2.27 -19.58 -38.54
N ASP A 298 2.50 -18.68 -37.59
CA ASP A 298 3.77 -18.35 -36.94
C ASP A 298 4.01 -19.13 -35.64
N ASP A 299 3.18 -20.14 -35.37
CA ASP A 299 3.20 -20.97 -34.15
C ASP A 299 2.91 -20.23 -32.83
N PHE A 300 2.44 -18.97 -32.90
CA PHE A 300 1.92 -18.27 -31.73
C PHE A 300 0.43 -18.54 -31.49
N ALA A 301 0.01 -18.47 -30.22
CA ALA A 301 -1.38 -18.50 -29.83
C ALA A 301 -1.92 -17.08 -29.62
N TYR A 302 -3.08 -16.78 -30.19
CA TYR A 302 -3.73 -15.48 -30.15
C TYR A 302 -5.11 -15.61 -29.51
N VAL A 303 -5.34 -14.89 -28.41
CA VAL A 303 -6.68 -14.79 -27.80
C VAL A 303 -7.54 -13.87 -28.68
N LEU A 304 -8.63 -14.40 -29.22
CA LEU A 304 -9.56 -13.70 -30.10
C LEU A 304 -10.67 -12.99 -29.32
N GLU A 305 -11.19 -13.66 -28.29
CA GLU A 305 -12.32 -13.19 -27.48
C GLU A 305 -12.22 -13.77 -26.06
N ASP A 306 -12.52 -12.94 -25.06
CA ASP A 306 -12.91 -13.38 -23.71
C ASP A 306 -14.45 -13.28 -23.64
N ALA A 307 -15.10 -14.44 -23.62
CA ALA A 307 -16.54 -14.61 -23.62
C ALA A 307 -17.06 -15.06 -22.23
N SER A 308 -16.28 -14.81 -21.17
CA SER A 308 -16.61 -15.26 -19.82
C SER A 308 -17.94 -14.71 -19.33
N VAL A 309 -18.69 -15.54 -18.59
CA VAL A 309 -20.04 -15.22 -18.08
C VAL A 309 -20.12 -15.50 -16.58
N ALA A 310 -20.86 -14.69 -15.83
CA ALA A 310 -21.01 -14.86 -14.38
C ALA A 310 -22.48 -15.13 -14.00
N GLY A 311 -22.70 -15.91 -12.94
CA GLY A 311 -24.03 -16.15 -12.37
C GLY A 311 -25.01 -16.93 -13.25
N LEU A 312 -24.54 -17.60 -14.31
CA LEU A 312 -25.37 -18.44 -15.17
C LEU A 312 -25.44 -19.89 -14.67
N SER A 313 -26.56 -20.58 -14.99
CA SER A 313 -26.69 -22.02 -14.77
C SER A 313 -25.71 -22.81 -15.66
N PRO A 314 -25.49 -24.11 -15.38
CA PRO A 314 -24.75 -25.02 -16.26
C PRO A 314 -25.12 -24.91 -17.74
N GLU A 315 -26.42 -24.89 -18.03
CA GLU A 315 -26.95 -24.75 -19.39
C GLU A 315 -26.64 -23.37 -19.97
N GLY A 316 -26.70 -22.33 -19.14
CA GLY A 316 -26.45 -20.94 -19.53
C GLY A 316 -25.01 -20.71 -19.99
N TRP A 317 -24.02 -21.16 -19.20
CA TRP A 317 -22.63 -21.02 -19.62
C TRP A 317 -22.24 -22.01 -20.73
N ALA A 318 -22.84 -23.21 -20.78
CA ALA A 318 -22.61 -24.14 -21.89
C ALA A 318 -23.09 -23.56 -23.24
N ARG A 319 -24.21 -22.82 -23.22
CA ARG A 319 -24.68 -22.08 -24.40
C ARG A 319 -23.73 -20.97 -24.82
N ALA A 320 -23.18 -20.22 -23.86
CA ALA A 320 -22.17 -19.19 -24.15
C ALA A 320 -20.91 -19.78 -24.81
N VAL A 321 -20.47 -20.97 -24.39
CA VAL A 321 -19.37 -21.71 -25.03
C VAL A 321 -19.72 -22.06 -26.49
N ALA A 322 -20.91 -22.62 -26.73
CA ALA A 322 -21.35 -23.00 -28.08
C ALA A 322 -21.47 -21.77 -29.01
N ASP A 323 -22.01 -20.67 -28.51
CA ASP A 323 -22.14 -19.42 -29.27
C ASP A 323 -20.75 -18.84 -29.60
N CYS A 324 -19.81 -18.88 -28.65
CA CYS A 324 -18.42 -18.47 -28.87
C CYS A 324 -17.74 -19.34 -29.94
N ALA A 325 -17.92 -20.66 -29.87
CA ALA A 325 -17.38 -21.60 -30.86
C ALA A 325 -17.93 -21.35 -32.27
N LEU A 326 -19.24 -21.06 -32.39
CA LEU A 326 -19.89 -20.73 -33.66
C LEU A 326 -19.39 -19.40 -34.23
N ARG A 327 -19.28 -18.35 -33.41
CA ARG A 327 -18.77 -17.02 -33.84
C ARG A 327 -17.38 -17.11 -34.46
N HIS A 328 -16.49 -17.91 -33.87
CA HIS A 328 -15.10 -18.01 -34.32
C HIS A 328 -14.82 -19.20 -35.26
N GLY A 329 -15.79 -20.10 -35.43
CA GLY A 329 -15.63 -21.32 -36.22
C GLY A 329 -14.59 -22.28 -35.63
N ALA A 330 -14.67 -22.52 -34.32
CA ALA A 330 -13.77 -23.42 -33.61
C ALA A 330 -13.81 -24.85 -34.19
N ASP A 331 -12.68 -25.56 -34.11
CA ASP A 331 -12.45 -26.90 -34.69
C ASP A 331 -12.57 -27.01 -36.23
N ARG A 332 -12.63 -25.89 -36.94
CA ARG A 332 -12.38 -25.87 -38.40
C ARG A 332 -10.90 -25.65 -38.67
N ASP A 333 -10.26 -26.63 -39.29
CA ASP A 333 -8.90 -26.50 -39.81
C ASP A 333 -8.93 -25.54 -41.02
N ARG A 334 -8.36 -24.35 -40.87
CA ARG A 334 -8.32 -23.31 -41.92
C ARG A 334 -7.00 -23.39 -42.66
N THR A 335 -6.73 -24.54 -43.28
CA THR A 335 -5.59 -24.70 -44.19
C THR A 335 -5.95 -24.18 -45.58
N ARG A 336 -5.48 -22.96 -45.90
CA ARG A 336 -5.36 -22.25 -47.21
C ARG A 336 -6.54 -22.37 -48.22
N PRO A 337 -7.07 -21.27 -48.80
CA PRO A 337 -7.95 -21.39 -49.96
C PRO A 337 -7.19 -22.09 -51.09
N SER A 338 -7.76 -23.15 -51.64
CA SER A 338 -7.34 -23.69 -52.93
C SER A 338 -7.38 -22.55 -53.95
N LEU A 339 -6.22 -22.20 -54.51
CA LEU A 339 -6.14 -21.44 -55.75
C LEU A 339 -6.82 -22.32 -56.82
N GLY A 340 -8.10 -22.07 -57.05
CA GLY A 340 -8.85 -22.64 -58.16
C GLY A 340 -8.15 -22.24 -59.45
N ARG A 341 -7.73 -23.24 -60.23
CA ARG A 341 -7.39 -23.05 -61.65
C ARG A 341 -8.58 -22.38 -62.33
N GLN A 342 -8.36 -21.24 -62.97
CA GLN A 342 -9.29 -20.74 -63.98
C GLN A 342 -9.24 -21.64 -65.21
N PRO A 343 -10.39 -22.06 -65.76
CA PRO A 343 -10.46 -22.68 -67.07
C PRO A 343 -10.61 -21.58 -68.14
N GLY A 344 -9.68 -21.58 -69.10
CA GLY A 344 -9.89 -20.99 -70.42
C GLY A 344 -9.56 -19.50 -70.56
N ASP A 345 -8.47 -19.21 -71.25
CA ASP A 345 -8.49 -18.26 -72.36
C ASP A 345 -7.61 -18.87 -73.48
N ALA A 346 -8.23 -18.97 -74.66
CA ALA A 346 -7.61 -19.33 -75.93
C ALA A 346 -7.11 -18.07 -76.64
#